data_AF-A0A098TGC8-F1
#
_entry.id   AF-A0A098TGC8-F1
#
_cell.length_a   1.000
_cell.length_b   1.000
_cell.length_c   1.000
_cell.angle_alpha   90.00
_cell.angle_beta   90.00
_cell.angle_gamma   90.00
#
_symmetry.space_group_name_H-M   'P 1'
#
loop_
_entity.id
_entity.type
_entity.pdbx_description
1 polymer ?
#
loop_
_entity_poly.entity_id
_entity_poly.type
_entity_poly.pdbx_seq_one_letter_code
_entity_poly.pdbx_strand_id
1 'polypeptide(L)'
;MPRMDAIAGRKLFASKGCVVCHSVNGVGGEDAAALDAEFMELPMNPFDFVARMWLGAPAMIEAQQNELGEQIVFTGEELANIIAFVHDSEEQRLFSKDDVPKQIAEMMEHMGAEGDAHSK
;
A
#
# COMPACT_ATOMS: atom_id res chain seq x y z
N MET A 1 23.20 6.34 -0.22
CA MET A 1 21.79 6.28 -0.68
C MET A 1 21.16 5.05 -0.05
N PRO A 2 19.90 5.14 0.41
CA PRO A 2 19.20 3.96 0.93
C PRO A 2 19.17 2.87 -0.15
N ARG A 3 19.35 1.62 0.27
CA ARG A 3 19.29 0.46 -0.63
C ARG A 3 17.82 0.17 -0.90
N MET A 4 17.47 0.00 -2.17
CA MET A 4 16.13 -0.42 -2.59
C MET A 4 16.06 -1.95 -2.58
N ASP A 5 15.10 -2.49 -1.83
CA ASP A 5 14.83 -3.92 -1.72
C ASP A 5 13.32 -4.19 -1.83
N ALA A 6 12.90 -4.74 -2.97
CA ALA A 6 11.49 -5.03 -3.25
C ALA A 6 10.91 -6.12 -2.33
N ILE A 7 11.71 -7.09 -1.88
CA ILE A 7 11.26 -8.15 -0.97
C ILE A 7 10.95 -7.54 0.41
N ALA A 8 11.81 -6.63 0.89
CA ALA A 8 11.53 -5.87 2.10
C ALA A 8 10.31 -4.95 1.90
N GLY A 9 10.20 -4.33 0.73
CA GLY A 9 9.07 -3.49 0.34
C GLY A 9 7.72 -4.21 0.36
N ARG A 10 7.66 -5.44 -0.16
CA ARG A 10 6.45 -6.28 -0.14
C ARG A 10 5.91 -6.46 1.27
N LYS A 11 6.80 -6.77 2.22
CA LYS A 11 6.44 -6.93 3.64
C LYS A 11 5.97 -5.62 4.25
N LEU A 12 6.68 -4.53 3.96
CA LEU A 12 6.36 -3.20 4.48
C LEU A 12 5.01 -2.69 3.95
N PHE A 13 4.70 -2.92 2.68
CA PHE A 13 3.43 -2.53 2.07
C PHE A 13 2.23 -3.10 2.85
N ALA A 14 2.30 -4.39 3.23
CA ALA A 14 1.28 -5.00 4.05
C ALA A 14 1.34 -4.53 5.51
N SER A 15 2.51 -4.60 6.16
CA SER A 15 2.61 -4.37 7.59
C SER A 15 2.45 -2.92 8.03
N LYS A 16 2.69 -1.96 7.14
CA LYS A 16 2.45 -0.53 7.40
C LYS A 16 0.98 -0.15 7.19
N GLY A 17 0.16 -1.03 6.60
CA GLY A 17 -1.25 -0.79 6.34
C GLY A 17 -1.56 -0.20 4.95
N CYS A 18 -0.60 -0.14 4.03
CA CYS A 18 -0.87 0.35 2.66
C CYS A 18 -1.89 -0.54 1.93
N VAL A 19 -1.81 -1.86 2.16
CA VAL A 19 -2.70 -2.89 1.60
C VAL A 19 -4.18 -2.70 2.00
N VAL A 20 -4.45 -1.94 3.05
CA VAL A 20 -5.82 -1.72 3.56
C VAL A 20 -6.66 -0.94 2.55
N CYS A 21 -6.06 0.05 1.90
CA CYS A 21 -6.77 0.89 0.92
C CYS A 21 -6.29 0.63 -0.52
N HIS A 22 -5.01 0.29 -0.72
CA HIS A 22 -4.43 0.03 -2.04
C HIS A 22 -4.34 -1.47 -2.31
N SER A 23 -4.69 -1.87 -3.53
CA SER A 23 -4.48 -3.24 -4.01
C SER A 23 -3.21 -3.38 -4.85
N VAL A 24 -2.61 -4.56 -4.78
CA VAL A 24 -1.52 -5.05 -5.65
C VAL A 24 -1.81 -6.52 -5.94
N ASN A 25 -1.74 -6.94 -7.20
CA ASN A 25 -1.98 -8.32 -7.63
C ASN A 25 -3.35 -8.84 -7.14
N GLY A 26 -4.37 -7.97 -7.15
CA GLY A 26 -5.72 -8.28 -6.64
C GLY A 26 -5.80 -8.51 -5.12
N VAL A 27 -4.75 -8.19 -4.36
CA VAL A 27 -4.72 -8.27 -2.89
C VAL A 27 -4.67 -6.87 -2.31
N GLY A 28 -5.69 -6.52 -1.53
CA GLY A 28 -5.80 -5.25 -0.83
C GLY A 28 -7.21 -4.68 -0.88
N GLY A 29 -7.35 -3.43 -0.47
CA GLY A 29 -8.59 -2.66 -0.60
C GLY A 29 -8.80 -2.05 -1.99
N GLU A 30 -9.97 -1.44 -2.14
CA GLU A 30 -10.40 -0.76 -3.37
C GLU A 30 -10.68 0.75 -3.14
N ASP A 31 -10.48 1.25 -1.92
CA ASP A 31 -10.72 2.65 -1.54
C ASP A 31 -9.71 3.61 -2.18
N ALA A 32 -8.56 3.08 -2.63
CA ALA A 32 -7.53 3.83 -3.33
C ALA A 32 -7.07 3.07 -4.60
N ALA A 33 -6.40 3.81 -5.48
CA ALA A 33 -5.93 3.24 -6.75
C ALA A 33 -5.03 2.02 -6.53
N ALA A 34 -5.25 0.98 -7.33
CA ALA A 34 -4.36 -0.16 -7.40
C ALA A 34 -2.95 0.28 -7.83
N LEU A 35 -1.93 -0.38 -7.28
CA LEU A 35 -0.51 -0.07 -7.48
C LEU A 35 0.22 -1.16 -8.26
N ASP A 36 -0.50 -1.86 -9.13
CA ASP A 36 0.05 -2.87 -10.03
C ASP A 36 1.05 -2.23 -11.02
N ALA A 37 2.32 -2.60 -10.88
CA ALA A 37 3.44 -2.13 -11.69
C ALA A 37 3.29 -2.54 -13.17
N GLU A 38 2.55 -3.61 -13.47
CA GLU A 38 2.26 -4.05 -14.84
C GLU A 38 1.51 -2.99 -15.66
N PHE A 39 0.76 -2.09 -15.01
CA PHE A 39 0.01 -1.01 -15.68
C PHE A 39 0.69 0.36 -15.59
N MET A 40 1.90 0.43 -15.05
CA MET A 40 2.64 1.70 -14.92
C MET A 40 3.46 2.02 -16.17
N GLU A 41 3.60 3.31 -16.48
CA GLU A 41 4.49 3.78 -17.53
C GLU A 41 5.95 3.55 -17.15
N LEU A 42 6.74 3.02 -18.09
CA LEU A 42 8.17 2.78 -17.91
C LEU A 42 9.03 3.79 -18.70
N PRO A 43 10.19 4.21 -18.17
CA PRO A 43 10.80 3.78 -16.91
C PRO A 43 10.12 4.43 -15.69
N MET A 44 10.11 3.72 -14.54
CA MET A 44 9.55 4.29 -13.32
C MET A 44 10.40 5.48 -12.85
N ASN A 45 9.73 6.54 -12.39
CA ASN A 45 10.39 7.67 -11.74
C ASN A 45 10.04 7.69 -10.24
N PRO A 46 10.98 7.31 -9.36
CA PRO A 46 10.72 7.29 -7.92
C PRO A 46 10.40 8.69 -7.35
N PHE A 47 10.86 9.77 -7.98
CA PHE A 47 10.54 11.13 -7.56
C PHE A 47 9.09 11.51 -7.90
N ASP A 48 8.58 11.07 -9.05
CA ASP A 48 7.19 11.33 -9.42
C ASP A 48 6.24 10.57 -8.50
N PHE A 49 6.60 9.33 -8.11
CA PHE A 49 5.85 8.56 -7.12
C PHE A 49 5.76 9.32 -5.78
N VAL A 50 6.90 9.78 -5.26
CA VAL A 50 6.93 10.56 -4.00
C VAL A 50 6.18 11.88 -4.14
N ALA A 51 6.29 12.57 -5.28
CA ALA A 51 5.55 13.81 -5.52
C ALA A 51 4.02 13.58 -5.52
N ARG A 52 3.55 12.48 -6.12
CA ARG A 52 2.13 12.09 -6.09
C ARG A 52 1.66 11.74 -4.67
N MET A 53 2.44 10.97 -3.91
CA MET A 53 2.15 10.71 -2.50
C MET A 53 2.08 12.02 -1.69
N TRP A 54 3.00 12.96 -1.94
CA TRP A 54 3.01 14.25 -1.25
C TRP A 54 1.76 15.08 -1.56
N LEU A 55 1.34 15.11 -2.82
CA LEU A 55 0.12 15.81 -3.24
C LEU A 55 -1.14 15.15 -2.67
N GLY A 56 -1.17 13.82 -2.58
CA GLY A 56 -2.26 13.04 -1.99
C GLY A 56 -2.23 12.95 -0.46
N ALA A 57 -1.16 13.43 0.19
CA ALA A 57 -0.93 13.21 1.62
C ALA A 57 -2.09 13.67 2.52
N PRO A 58 -2.74 14.83 2.32
CA PRO A 58 -3.86 15.23 3.17
C PRO A 58 -5.01 14.22 3.18
N ALA A 59 -5.42 13.72 2.01
CA ALA A 59 -6.49 12.73 1.88
C ALA A 59 -6.07 11.37 2.44
N MET A 60 -4.82 10.95 2.16
CA MET A 60 -4.26 9.73 2.73
C MET A 60 -4.19 9.78 4.25
N ILE A 61 -3.78 10.90 4.85
CA ILE A 61 -3.68 11.05 6.31
C ILE A 61 -5.07 10.98 6.94
N GLU A 62 -6.08 11.62 6.36
CA GLU A 62 -7.46 11.54 6.85
C GLU A 62 -7.98 10.10 6.80
N ALA A 63 -7.81 9.41 5.67
CA ALA A 63 -8.17 8.00 5.54
C ALA A 63 -7.41 7.11 6.53
N GLN A 64 -6.10 7.30 6.70
CA GLN A 64 -5.29 6.56 7.67
C GLN A 64 -5.79 6.77 9.11
N GLN A 65 -6.20 7.97 9.49
CA GLN A 65 -6.77 8.22 10.81
C GLN A 65 -8.10 7.50 11.02
N ASN A 66 -8.93 7.41 9.98
CA ASN A 66 -10.22 6.73 10.06
C ASN A 66 -10.06 5.20 10.09
N GLU A 67 -9.23 4.65 9.21
CA GLU A 67 -9.10 3.19 9.03
C GLU A 67 -8.04 2.57 9.95
N LEU A 68 -6.92 3.25 10.19
CA LEU A 68 -5.80 2.74 10.99
C LEU A 68 -5.70 3.37 12.38
N GLY A 69 -6.41 4.47 12.62
CA GLY A 69 -6.34 5.23 13.87
C GLY A 69 -5.10 6.12 14.02
N GLU A 70 -4.16 6.09 13.06
CA GLU A 70 -2.95 6.90 13.08
C GLU A 70 -2.37 7.14 11.68
N GLN A 71 -1.56 8.18 11.54
CA GLN A 71 -0.82 8.45 10.30
C GLN A 71 0.36 7.48 10.18
N ILE A 72 0.55 6.92 8.98
CA ILE A 72 1.73 6.12 8.68
C ILE A 72 2.97 7.03 8.56
N VAL A 73 4.01 6.71 9.32
CA VAL A 73 5.32 7.36 9.24
C VAL A 73 6.38 6.40 8.67
N PHE A 74 7.25 6.96 7.83
CA PHE A 74 8.31 6.22 7.15
C PHE A 74 9.68 6.77 7.51
N THR A 75 10.64 5.86 7.72
CA THR A 75 12.05 6.16 7.54
C THR A 75 12.40 6.25 6.05
N GLY A 76 13.54 6.85 5.72
CA GLY A 76 14.00 6.92 4.33
C GLY A 76 14.29 5.54 3.71
N GLU A 77 14.66 4.55 4.52
CA GLU A 77 14.91 3.17 4.06
C GLU A 77 13.60 2.43 3.78
N GLU A 78 12.61 2.55 4.67
CA GLU A 78 11.28 1.95 4.45
C GLU A 78 10.63 2.52 3.18
N LEU A 79 10.69 3.84 2.98
CA LEU A 79 10.15 4.47 1.79
C LEU A 79 10.86 3.98 0.52
N ALA A 80 12.19 3.85 0.54
CA ALA A 80 12.95 3.32 -0.59
C ALA A 80 12.56 1.88 -0.94
N ASN A 81 12.34 1.03 0.07
CA ASN A 81 11.92 -0.36 -0.13
C ASN A 81 10.49 -0.45 -0.67
N ILE A 82 9.56 0.35 -0.14
CA ILE A 82 8.18 0.41 -0.66
C ILE A 82 8.18 0.87 -2.11
N ILE A 83 8.95 1.91 -2.45
CA ILE A 83 9.12 2.36 -3.84
C ILE A 83 9.69 1.24 -4.71
N ALA A 84 10.63 0.45 -4.21
CA ALA A 84 11.16 -0.69 -4.96
C ALA A 84 10.05 -1.70 -5.27
N PHE A 85 9.24 -2.06 -4.27
CA PHE A 85 8.16 -3.04 -4.43
C PHE A 85 7.01 -2.56 -5.31
N VAL A 86 6.52 -1.33 -5.15
CA VAL A 86 5.38 -0.81 -5.93
C VAL A 86 5.70 -0.63 -7.42
N HIS A 87 6.98 -0.77 -7.80
CA HIS A 87 7.42 -0.72 -9.19
C HIS A 87 8.10 -2.02 -9.66
N ASP A 88 8.02 -3.11 -8.90
CA ASP A 88 8.61 -4.41 -9.26
C ASP A 88 7.49 -5.42 -9.57
N SER A 89 7.13 -5.54 -10.84
CA SER A 89 6.05 -6.44 -11.26
C SER A 89 6.31 -7.91 -10.96
N GLU A 90 7.59 -8.34 -10.92
CA GLU A 90 7.93 -9.73 -10.62
C GLU A 90 7.71 -10.03 -9.13
N GLU A 91 8.13 -9.12 -8.25
CA GLU A 91 7.89 -9.26 -6.81
C GLU A 91 6.40 -9.09 -6.46
N GLN A 92 5.68 -8.22 -7.16
CA GLN A 92 4.23 -8.04 -6.97
C GLN A 92 3.42 -9.30 -7.29
N ARG A 93 3.82 -10.09 -8.31
CA ARG A 93 3.17 -11.40 -8.59
C ARG A 93 3.30 -12.39 -7.45
N LEU A 94 4.26 -12.20 -6.56
CA LEU A 94 4.46 -13.02 -5.36
C LEU A 94 3.67 -12.50 -4.16
N PHE A 95 3.08 -11.30 -4.25
CA PHE A 95 2.27 -10.74 -3.18
C PHE A 95 0.91 -11.44 -3.13
N SER A 96 0.56 -11.92 -1.95
CA SER A 96 -0.61 -12.75 -1.70
C SER A 96 -1.26 -12.40 -0.35
N LYS A 97 -2.44 -12.97 -0.08
CA LYS A 97 -3.10 -12.83 1.24
C LYS A 97 -2.23 -13.34 2.40
N ASP A 98 -1.33 -14.28 2.14
CA ASP A 98 -0.43 -14.84 3.17
C ASP A 98 0.65 -13.84 3.61
N ASP A 99 0.92 -12.80 2.81
CA ASP A 99 1.85 -11.72 3.15
C ASP A 99 1.21 -10.65 4.07
N VAL A 100 -0.12 -10.68 4.25
CA VAL A 100 -0.86 -9.73 5.07
C VAL A 100 -0.83 -10.18 6.54
N PRO A 101 -0.27 -9.36 7.47
CA PRO A 101 -0.26 -9.71 8.88
C PRO A 101 -1.68 -9.89 9.41
N LYS A 102 -1.85 -10.86 10.31
CA LYS A 102 -3.16 -11.25 10.85
C LYS A 102 -3.98 -10.05 11.37
N GLN A 103 -3.33 -9.11 12.08
CA GLN A 103 -4.03 -7.93 12.60
C GLN A 103 -4.59 -7.03 11.49
N ILE A 104 -3.86 -6.89 10.38
CA ILE A 104 -4.31 -6.10 9.22
C ILE A 104 -5.41 -6.84 8.47
N ALA A 105 -5.29 -8.16 8.31
CA ALA A 105 -6.33 -8.98 7.68
C ALA A 105 -7.65 -8.92 8.46
N GLU A 106 -7.62 -9.07 9.78
CA GLU A 106 -8.79 -8.94 10.65
C GLU A 106 -9.45 -7.56 10.52
N MET A 107 -8.66 -6.49 10.49
CA MET A 107 -9.15 -5.13 10.29
C MET A 107 -9.86 -4.96 8.93
N MET A 108 -9.26 -5.45 7.85
CA MET A 108 -9.87 -5.39 6.51
C MET A 108 -11.18 -6.19 6.40
N GLU A 109 -11.28 -7.34 7.09
CA GLU A 109 -12.52 -8.12 7.15
C GLU A 109 -13.64 -7.36 7.87
N HIS A 110 -13.31 -6.66 8.96
CA HIS A 110 -14.29 -5.85 9.71
C HIS A 110 -14.78 -4.65 8.90
N MET A 111 -13.89 -3.96 8.19
CA MET A 111 -14.25 -2.83 7.32
C MET A 111 -15.20 -3.24 6.19
N GLY A 112 -14.94 -4.37 5.53
CA GLY A 112 -15.83 -4.89 4.48
C GLY A 112 -17.24 -5.22 4.99
N ALA A 113 -17.37 -5.66 6.24
CA ALA A 113 -18.66 -5.93 6.86
C ALA A 113 -19.45 -4.65 7.22
N GLU A 114 -18.77 -3.55 7.59
CA GLU A 114 -19.40 -2.27 7.90
C GLU A 114 -19.80 -1.48 6.64
N GLY A 115 -19.00 -1.54 5.57
CA GLY A 115 -19.31 -0.92 4.27
C GLY A 115 -20.58 -1.52 3.61
N ASP A 116 -20.80 -2.82 3.78
CA ASP A 116 -22.02 -3.51 3.34
C ASP A 116 -23.26 -3.11 4.17
N ALA A 117 -23.08 -2.72 5.43
CA ALA A 117 -24.17 -2.31 6.32
C ALA A 117 -24.68 -0.87 6.03
N HIS A 118 -23.81 0.03 5.54
CA HIS A 118 -24.16 1.40 5.18
C HIS A 118 -24.71 1.55 3.74
N SER A 119 -24.67 0.48 2.93
CA SER A 119 -25.20 0.46 1.56
C SER A 119 -26.68 0.02 1.46
N LYS A 120 -27.44 0.03 2.56
CA LYS A 120 -28.89 -0.28 2.60
C LYS A 120 -29.77 0.89 2.97
#